data_AF-A0A2V9NGT2-F1
#
_entry.id   AF-A0A2V9NGT2-F1
#
_cell.length_a   1.000
_cell.length_b   1.000
_cell.length_c   1.000
_cell.angle_alpha   90.00
_cell.angle_beta   90.00
_cell.angle_gamma   90.00
#
_symmetry.space_group_name_H-M   'P 1'
#
loop_
_entity.id
_entity.type
_entity.pdbx_description
1 polymer ?
#
loop_
_entity_poly.entity_id
_entity_poly.type
_entity_poly.pdbx_seq_one_letter_code
_entity_poly.pdbx_strand_id
1 'polypeptide(L)'
;IEITAQEAWTRREGRQLSIPKYVYEVIERVAFSAREDKKIDKRSGVSQRLPISCLENVISNAERRAIHHKESHVVPRIGDIYAALPAITGKLELEYEGEMKGADFVGRELIRSAIAKTYDTYFKGTDTQQIVQWFDLGGEIQLADTAASTEALPALRGIQGLLDKTVKVGIGPKDTIESQVSAAEFILEGLHAHKRIGRNEERLFTAGEKQPKHVEKPYEREDTPYRPRRPFN
;
A
#
# COMPACT_ATOMS: atom_id res chain seq x y z
N ILE A 1 -10.53 -8.73 -12.87
CA ILE A 1 -10.19 -7.51 -13.65
C ILE A 1 -11.20 -7.27 -14.76
N GLU A 2 -11.42 -8.23 -15.68
CA GLU A 2 -12.24 -8.01 -16.88
C GLU A 2 -13.67 -7.53 -16.58
N ILE A 3 -14.37 -8.17 -15.65
CA ILE A 3 -15.72 -7.75 -15.22
C ILE A 3 -15.70 -6.34 -14.62
N THR A 4 -14.80 -6.05 -13.68
CA THR A 4 -14.74 -4.73 -13.04
C THR A 4 -14.41 -3.63 -14.06
N ALA A 5 -13.49 -3.89 -14.99
CA ALA A 5 -13.14 -2.93 -16.03
C ALA A 5 -14.29 -2.68 -17.02
N GLN A 6 -15.09 -3.72 -17.30
CA GLN A 6 -16.24 -3.65 -18.19
C GLN A 6 -17.45 -2.96 -17.54
N GLU A 7 -17.76 -3.28 -16.29
CA GLU A 7 -18.99 -2.87 -15.61
C GLU A 7 -18.86 -1.52 -14.90
N ALA A 8 -17.65 -1.11 -14.49
CA ALA A 8 -17.46 0.17 -13.84
C ALA A 8 -17.64 1.34 -14.81
N TRP A 9 -18.27 2.41 -14.33
CA TRP A 9 -18.41 3.65 -15.10
C TRP A 9 -17.09 4.40 -15.21
N THR A 10 -16.24 3.92 -16.14
CA THR A 10 -14.90 4.44 -16.42
C THR A 10 -14.87 5.40 -17.62
N ARG A 11 -15.81 5.27 -18.57
CA ARG A 11 -15.95 6.19 -19.70
C ARG A 11 -16.69 7.45 -19.25
N ARG A 12 -15.93 8.44 -18.82
CA ARG A 12 -16.43 9.75 -18.38
C ARG A 12 -16.06 10.81 -19.40
N GLU A 13 -16.96 11.74 -19.67
CA GLU A 13 -16.68 12.86 -20.55
C GLU A 13 -15.73 13.85 -19.86
N GLY A 14 -14.72 14.35 -20.57
CA GLY A 14 -13.81 15.37 -20.05
C GLY A 14 -12.34 15.06 -20.31
N ARG A 15 -11.55 15.03 -19.23
CA ARG A 15 -10.08 14.86 -19.28
C ARG A 15 -9.70 13.42 -19.66
N GLN A 16 -8.52 13.26 -20.23
CA GLN A 16 -8.00 11.95 -20.60
C GLN A 16 -7.74 11.10 -19.34
N LEU A 17 -8.53 10.05 -19.14
CA LEU A 17 -8.38 9.09 -18.04
C LEU A 17 -7.44 7.95 -18.44
N SER A 18 -6.41 7.73 -17.64
CA SER A 18 -5.53 6.57 -17.74
C SER A 18 -5.46 5.87 -16.40
N ILE A 19 -5.98 4.64 -16.33
CA ILE A 19 -5.99 3.86 -15.10
C ILE A 19 -4.83 2.87 -15.14
N PRO A 20 -3.83 2.99 -14.25
CA PRO A 20 -2.71 2.07 -14.24
C PRO A 20 -3.16 0.64 -13.91
N LYS A 21 -2.54 -0.35 -14.56
CA LYS A 21 -2.90 -1.77 -14.37
C LYS A 21 -2.82 -2.21 -12.91
N TYR A 22 -1.80 -1.76 -12.18
CA TYR A 22 -1.63 -2.08 -10.76
C TYR A 22 -2.78 -1.54 -9.90
N VAL A 23 -3.45 -0.44 -10.28
CA VAL A 23 -4.62 0.07 -9.53
C VAL A 23 -5.81 -0.88 -9.66
N TYR A 24 -6.13 -1.31 -10.88
CA TYR A 24 -7.16 -2.34 -11.10
C TYR A 24 -6.87 -3.61 -10.30
N GLU A 25 -5.62 -4.04 -10.36
CA GLU A 25 -5.12 -5.22 -9.69
C GLU A 25 -5.22 -5.14 -8.16
N VAL A 26 -4.88 -3.99 -7.55
CA VAL A 26 -5.07 -3.77 -6.11
C VAL A 26 -6.55 -3.83 -5.76
N ILE A 27 -7.43 -3.10 -6.46
CA ILE A 27 -8.87 -3.06 -6.18
C ILE A 27 -9.50 -4.47 -6.25
N GLU A 28 -9.13 -5.25 -7.25
CA GLU A 28 -9.57 -6.65 -7.37
C GLU A 28 -9.07 -7.50 -6.20
N ARG A 29 -7.79 -7.36 -5.82
CA ARG A 29 -7.22 -8.09 -4.70
C ARG A 29 -7.78 -7.68 -3.34
N VAL A 30 -8.36 -6.48 -3.19
CA VAL A 30 -9.14 -6.10 -2.00
C VAL A 30 -10.33 -7.04 -1.85
N ALA A 31 -11.10 -7.23 -2.92
CA ALA A 31 -12.27 -8.11 -2.89
C ALA A 31 -11.89 -9.58 -2.61
N PHE A 32 -10.79 -10.07 -3.18
CA PHE A 32 -10.29 -11.42 -2.87
C PHE A 32 -9.79 -11.54 -1.42
N SER A 33 -9.01 -10.58 -0.95
CA SER A 33 -8.50 -10.60 0.44
C SER A 33 -9.66 -10.52 1.44
N ALA A 34 -10.73 -9.79 1.12
CA ALA A 34 -11.92 -9.73 1.93
C ALA A 34 -12.60 -11.11 2.09
N ARG A 35 -12.68 -11.91 1.03
CA ARG A 35 -13.29 -13.26 1.06
C ARG A 35 -12.49 -14.24 1.93
N GLU A 36 -11.19 -14.02 2.04
CA GLU A 36 -10.26 -14.87 2.79
C GLU A 36 -10.13 -14.45 4.27
N ASP A 37 -10.46 -13.20 4.61
CA ASP A 37 -10.29 -12.66 5.97
C ASP A 37 -11.26 -13.31 6.96
N LYS A 38 -10.79 -13.49 8.20
CA LYS A 38 -11.58 -14.06 9.31
C LYS A 38 -12.45 -13.02 10.01
N LYS A 39 -12.15 -11.73 9.81
CA LYS A 39 -12.90 -10.60 10.39
C LYS A 39 -14.13 -10.20 9.57
N ILE A 40 -14.35 -10.83 8.42
CA ILE A 40 -15.47 -10.58 7.52
C ILE A 40 -16.45 -11.73 7.60
N ASP A 41 -17.73 -11.41 7.67
CA ASP A 41 -18.80 -12.41 7.71
C ASP A 41 -18.92 -13.11 6.35
N LYS A 42 -18.70 -14.43 6.38
CA LYS A 42 -18.74 -15.28 5.18
C LYS A 42 -20.16 -15.66 4.76
N ARG A 43 -21.15 -15.49 5.64
CA ARG A 43 -22.56 -15.83 5.37
C ARG A 43 -23.22 -14.77 4.51
N SER A 44 -22.98 -13.50 4.81
CA SER A 44 -23.37 -12.36 3.96
C SER A 44 -22.55 -12.30 2.67
N GLY A 45 -21.30 -12.74 2.72
CA GLY A 45 -20.41 -12.84 1.57
C GLY A 45 -19.88 -11.48 1.10
N VAL A 46 -18.91 -11.50 0.18
CA VAL A 46 -18.32 -10.27 -0.37
C VAL A 46 -19.03 -9.88 -1.66
N SER A 47 -19.64 -8.69 -1.66
CA SER A 47 -20.36 -8.17 -2.83
C SER A 47 -19.49 -8.18 -4.08
N GLN A 48 -19.97 -8.77 -5.18
CA GLN A 48 -19.33 -8.65 -6.50
C GLN A 48 -19.28 -7.20 -7.00
N ARG A 49 -20.13 -6.33 -6.44
CA ARG A 49 -20.15 -4.90 -6.76
C ARG A 49 -19.09 -4.10 -6.02
N LEU A 50 -18.44 -4.66 -5.00
CA LEU A 50 -17.41 -3.97 -4.22
C LEU A 50 -16.28 -3.42 -5.12
N PRO A 51 -15.60 -4.23 -5.96
CA PRO A 51 -14.53 -3.71 -6.81
C PRO A 51 -15.02 -2.69 -7.84
N ILE A 52 -16.26 -2.82 -8.32
CA ILE A 52 -16.90 -1.88 -9.26
C ILE A 52 -17.08 -0.52 -8.59
N SER A 53 -17.79 -0.46 -7.47
CA SER A 53 -18.03 0.81 -6.76
C SER A 53 -16.75 1.41 -6.18
N CYS A 54 -15.79 0.57 -5.78
CA CYS A 54 -14.48 1.03 -5.33
C CYS A 54 -13.75 1.74 -6.48
N LEU A 55 -13.67 1.11 -7.66
CA LEU A 55 -13.05 1.71 -8.84
C LEU A 55 -13.72 3.01 -9.26
N GLU A 56 -15.05 3.07 -9.25
CA GLU A 56 -15.78 4.30 -9.57
C GLU A 56 -15.44 5.45 -8.62
N ASN A 57 -15.32 5.18 -7.31
CA ASN A 57 -14.92 6.18 -6.32
C ASN A 57 -13.45 6.59 -6.46
N VAL A 58 -12.56 5.63 -6.76
CA VAL A 58 -11.14 5.88 -7.05
C VAL A 58 -11.01 6.85 -8.24
N ILE A 59 -11.74 6.60 -9.32
CA ILE A 59 -11.76 7.48 -10.49
C ILE A 59 -12.34 8.84 -10.13
N SER A 60 -13.47 8.90 -9.41
CA SER A 60 -14.08 10.16 -9.00
C SER A 60 -13.14 11.03 -8.16
N ASN A 61 -12.38 10.43 -7.24
CA ASN A 61 -11.42 11.17 -6.43
C ASN A 61 -10.22 11.65 -7.26
N ALA A 62 -9.72 10.81 -8.18
CA ALA A 62 -8.67 11.19 -9.10
C ALA A 62 -9.10 12.34 -10.02
N GLU A 63 -10.33 12.31 -10.55
CA GLU A 63 -10.93 13.39 -11.35
C GLU A 63 -11.06 14.67 -10.54
N ARG A 64 -11.58 14.59 -9.31
CA ARG A 64 -11.68 15.74 -8.41
C ARG A 64 -10.31 16.40 -8.19
N ARG A 65 -9.26 15.60 -7.91
CA ARG A 65 -7.88 16.10 -7.76
C ARG A 65 -7.39 16.78 -9.05
N ALA A 66 -7.56 16.12 -10.19
CA ALA A 66 -7.13 16.65 -11.49
C ALA A 66 -7.88 17.94 -11.88
N ILE A 67 -9.19 18.04 -11.59
CA ILE A 67 -9.99 19.24 -11.80
C ILE A 67 -9.46 20.39 -10.94
N HIS A 68 -9.27 20.15 -9.65
CA HIS A 68 -8.84 21.15 -8.68
C HIS A 68 -7.48 21.75 -9.07
N HIS A 69 -6.55 20.92 -9.53
CA HIS A 69 -5.20 21.32 -9.90
C HIS A 69 -5.00 21.61 -11.38
N LYS A 70 -6.09 21.59 -12.17
CA LYS A 70 -6.06 21.82 -13.62
C LYS A 70 -5.09 20.87 -14.36
N GLU A 71 -4.94 19.64 -13.87
CA GLU A 71 -4.15 18.59 -14.54
C GLU A 71 -4.82 18.20 -15.86
N SER A 72 -4.02 17.79 -16.86
CA SER A 72 -4.51 17.44 -18.19
C SER A 72 -4.97 15.98 -18.28
N HIS A 73 -4.30 15.11 -17.52
CA HIS A 73 -4.58 13.69 -17.46
C HIS A 73 -5.11 13.32 -16.08
N VAL A 74 -6.13 12.48 -16.04
CA VAL A 74 -6.61 11.88 -14.80
C VAL A 74 -5.92 10.54 -14.64
N VAL A 75 -5.08 10.43 -13.62
CA VAL A 75 -4.41 9.17 -13.28
C VAL A 75 -4.66 8.85 -11.81
N PRO A 76 -5.41 7.77 -11.51
CA PRO A 76 -5.58 7.29 -10.15
C PRO A 76 -4.27 6.85 -9.51
N ARG A 77 -4.15 7.07 -8.19
CA ARG A 77 -3.02 6.68 -7.32
C ARG A 77 -3.50 5.69 -6.27
N ILE A 78 -2.59 5.08 -5.51
CA ILE A 78 -2.96 4.17 -4.41
C ILE A 78 -3.71 4.92 -3.29
N GLY A 79 -3.37 6.18 -3.05
CA GLY A 79 -4.10 7.09 -2.15
C GLY A 79 -5.59 7.19 -2.47
N ASP A 80 -5.96 7.13 -3.75
CA ASP A 80 -7.37 7.17 -4.17
C ASP A 80 -8.15 5.93 -3.72
N ILE A 81 -7.48 4.79 -3.53
CA ILE A 81 -8.10 3.56 -3.01
C ILE A 81 -8.44 3.72 -1.53
N TYR A 82 -7.55 4.37 -0.76
CA TYR A 82 -7.85 4.71 0.63
C TYR A 82 -8.98 5.75 0.72
N ALA A 83 -9.06 6.72 -0.21
CA ALA A 83 -10.18 7.66 -0.29
C ALA A 83 -11.52 6.94 -0.60
N ALA A 84 -11.48 5.81 -1.30
CA ALA A 84 -12.63 4.96 -1.59
C ALA A 84 -12.98 3.97 -0.46
N LEU A 85 -12.40 4.11 0.74
CA LEU A 85 -12.66 3.25 1.90
C LEU A 85 -14.17 3.06 2.21
N PRO A 86 -15.03 4.11 2.17
CA PRO A 86 -16.47 3.92 2.40
C PRO A 86 -17.15 2.98 1.39
N ALA A 87 -16.67 2.92 0.15
CA ALA A 87 -17.19 2.02 -0.88
C ALA A 87 -16.80 0.56 -0.64
N ILE A 88 -15.76 0.34 0.16
CA ILE A 88 -15.31 -0.99 0.59
C ILE A 88 -16.07 -1.39 1.86
N THR A 89 -16.00 -0.56 2.91
CA THR A 89 -16.61 -0.88 4.22
C THR A 89 -18.12 -0.95 4.16
N GLY A 90 -18.80 -0.13 3.35
CA GLY A 90 -20.24 -0.19 3.15
C GLY A 90 -20.73 -1.37 2.30
N LYS A 91 -19.82 -2.27 1.86
CA LYS A 91 -20.11 -3.47 1.05
C LYS A 91 -19.58 -4.75 1.71
N LEU A 92 -19.17 -4.66 2.96
CA LEU A 92 -18.65 -5.76 3.77
C LEU A 92 -19.41 -5.79 5.09
N GLU A 93 -19.82 -6.98 5.50
CA GLU A 93 -20.29 -7.21 6.86
C GLU A 93 -19.14 -7.80 7.68
N LEU A 94 -19.06 -7.42 8.95
CA LEU A 94 -17.99 -7.86 9.84
C LEU A 94 -18.44 -9.01 10.72
N GLU A 95 -17.52 -9.92 11.00
CA GLU A 95 -17.65 -10.84 12.13
C GLU A 95 -17.38 -10.09 13.44
N TYR A 96 -17.69 -10.70 14.58
CA TYR A 96 -17.46 -10.13 15.91
C TYR A 96 -16.04 -9.56 16.10
N GLU A 97 -14.99 -10.30 15.66
CA GLU A 97 -13.61 -9.81 15.75
C GLU A 97 -13.39 -8.53 14.92
N GLY A 98 -14.01 -8.46 13.74
CA GLY A 98 -13.98 -7.29 12.87
C GLY A 98 -14.69 -6.10 13.48
N GLU A 99 -15.87 -6.30 14.06
CA GLU A 99 -16.64 -5.26 14.75
C GLU A 99 -15.84 -4.66 15.91
N MET A 100 -15.16 -5.50 16.71
CA MET A 100 -14.29 -5.04 17.80
C MET A 100 -13.14 -4.14 17.34
N LYS A 101 -12.62 -4.36 16.12
CA LYS A 101 -11.55 -3.55 15.53
C LYS A 101 -12.07 -2.29 14.83
N GLY A 102 -13.30 -2.35 14.31
CA GLY A 102 -13.93 -1.31 13.51
C GLY A 102 -13.71 -1.50 12.01
N ALA A 103 -14.73 -1.15 11.23
CA ALA A 103 -14.77 -1.36 9.78
C ALA A 103 -13.63 -0.66 9.04
N ASP A 104 -13.30 0.57 9.44
CA ASP A 104 -12.23 1.36 8.81
C ASP A 104 -10.86 0.70 8.98
N PHE A 105 -10.57 0.17 10.17
CA PHE A 105 -9.32 -0.54 10.43
C PHE A 105 -9.24 -1.80 9.56
N VAL A 106 -10.31 -2.60 9.54
CA VAL A 106 -10.37 -3.82 8.72
C VAL A 106 -10.22 -3.48 7.24
N GLY A 107 -10.91 -2.46 6.74
CA GLY A 107 -10.81 -2.02 5.34
C GLY A 107 -9.40 -1.55 4.95
N ARG A 108 -8.72 -0.79 5.82
CA ARG A 108 -7.33 -0.37 5.58
C ARG A 108 -6.36 -1.55 5.55
N GLU A 109 -6.56 -2.55 6.41
CA GLU A 109 -5.75 -3.78 6.39
C GLU A 109 -5.96 -4.59 5.11
N LEU A 110 -7.20 -4.67 4.60
CA LEU A 110 -7.49 -5.31 3.32
C LEU A 110 -6.82 -4.60 2.15
N ILE A 111 -6.86 -3.27 2.12
CA ILE A 111 -6.15 -2.46 1.12
C ILE A 111 -4.65 -2.73 1.19
N ARG A 112 -4.05 -2.67 2.39
CA ARG A 112 -2.61 -2.92 2.60
C ARG A 112 -2.20 -4.33 2.16
N SER A 113 -2.98 -5.35 2.50
CA SER A 113 -2.78 -6.72 2.05
C SER A 113 -2.86 -6.86 0.53
N ALA A 114 -3.84 -6.21 -0.10
CA ALA A 114 -3.99 -6.20 -1.55
C ALA A 114 -2.84 -5.47 -2.27
N ILE A 115 -2.33 -4.39 -1.68
CA ILE A 115 -1.14 -3.68 -2.15
C ILE A 115 0.08 -4.59 -2.08
N ALA A 116 0.35 -5.25 -0.96
CA ALA A 116 1.47 -6.19 -0.82
C ALA A 116 1.42 -7.30 -1.88
N LYS A 117 0.27 -7.97 -2.01
CA LYS A 117 0.06 -9.03 -3.01
C LYS A 117 0.26 -8.54 -4.45
N THR A 118 -0.11 -7.28 -4.74
CA THR A 118 0.11 -6.67 -6.07
C THR A 118 1.56 -6.27 -6.26
N TYR A 119 2.19 -5.68 -5.25
CA TYR A 119 3.59 -5.28 -5.29
C TYR A 119 4.50 -6.47 -5.58
N ASP A 120 4.24 -7.62 -4.95
CA ASP A 120 4.98 -8.86 -5.18
C ASP A 120 4.94 -9.31 -6.65
N THR A 121 3.87 -9.05 -7.42
CA THR A 121 3.84 -9.46 -8.83
C THR A 121 4.76 -8.63 -9.73
N TYR A 122 5.10 -7.41 -9.33
CA TYR A 122 5.97 -6.51 -10.11
C TYR A 122 7.41 -6.44 -9.58
N PHE A 123 7.58 -6.55 -8.26
CA PHE A 123 8.84 -6.22 -7.59
C PHE A 123 9.52 -7.42 -6.91
N LYS A 124 8.98 -8.64 -7.03
CA LYS A 124 9.67 -9.85 -6.54
C LYS A 124 11.09 -9.94 -7.11
N GLY A 125 12.07 -10.02 -6.21
CA GLY A 125 13.50 -10.08 -6.56
C GLY A 125 14.09 -8.77 -7.10
N THR A 126 13.32 -7.66 -7.10
CA THR A 126 13.86 -6.35 -7.46
C THR A 126 14.52 -5.71 -6.25
N ASP A 127 15.77 -5.27 -6.43
CA ASP A 127 16.46 -4.52 -5.40
C ASP A 127 15.86 -3.12 -5.25
N THR A 128 15.37 -2.83 -4.06
CA THR A 128 14.86 -1.51 -3.62
C THR A 128 15.55 -1.04 -2.34
N GLN A 129 16.70 -1.63 -1.99
CA GLN A 129 17.47 -1.27 -0.79
C GLN A 129 17.84 0.21 -0.77
N GLN A 130 18.21 0.77 -1.92
CA GLN A 130 18.56 2.19 -2.03
C GLN A 130 17.41 3.12 -1.62
N ILE A 131 16.17 2.77 -1.96
CA ILE A 131 14.98 3.54 -1.57
C ILE A 131 14.79 3.46 -0.05
N VAL A 132 14.89 2.25 0.52
CA VAL A 132 14.77 2.05 1.97
C VAL A 132 15.86 2.78 2.73
N GLN A 133 17.10 2.70 2.26
CA GLN A 133 18.25 3.37 2.86
C GLN A 133 18.09 4.89 2.88
N TRP A 134 17.47 5.47 1.85
CA TRP A 134 17.16 6.90 1.82
C TRP A 134 16.25 7.32 2.99
N PHE A 135 15.24 6.51 3.31
CA PHE A 135 14.39 6.73 4.49
C PHE A 135 15.14 6.47 5.80
N ASP A 136 15.94 5.40 5.88
CA ASP A 136 16.74 5.08 7.08
C ASP A 136 17.76 6.17 7.44
N LEU A 137 18.20 6.95 6.45
CA LEU A 137 19.07 8.12 6.62
C LEU A 137 18.33 9.40 7.01
N GLY A 138 17.03 9.31 7.33
CA GLY A 138 16.20 10.42 7.78
C GLY A 138 15.46 11.16 6.66
N GLY A 139 15.42 10.59 5.45
CA GLY A 139 14.55 11.09 4.40
C GLY A 139 13.08 10.90 4.75
N GLU A 140 12.27 11.92 4.49
CA GLU A 140 10.82 11.89 4.70
C GLU A 140 10.11 12.53 3.50
N ILE A 141 8.91 12.04 3.18
CA ILE A 141 8.09 12.64 2.12
C ILE A 141 6.62 12.58 2.50
N GLN A 142 5.93 13.71 2.42
CA GLN A 142 4.49 13.75 2.57
C GLN A 142 3.82 13.74 1.19
N LEU A 143 2.94 12.77 0.95
CA LEU A 143 2.14 12.68 -0.26
C LEU A 143 0.66 12.82 0.09
N ALA A 144 0.23 14.04 0.40
CA ALA A 144 -1.16 14.30 0.73
C ALA A 144 -2.12 13.83 -0.38
N ASP A 145 -3.30 13.34 -0.01
CA ASP A 145 -4.29 12.78 -0.96
C ASP A 145 -4.75 13.80 -2.00
N THR A 146 -4.70 15.08 -1.63
CA THR A 146 -5.04 16.22 -2.47
C THR A 146 -3.85 16.80 -3.22
N ALA A 147 -2.62 16.30 -3.08
CA ALA A 147 -1.43 16.91 -3.67
C ALA A 147 -1.42 16.84 -5.20
N ALA A 148 -1.07 17.95 -5.86
CA ALA A 148 -0.91 17.99 -7.30
C ALA A 148 0.28 17.12 -7.74
N SER A 149 0.18 16.50 -8.91
CA SER A 149 1.25 15.66 -9.46
C SER A 149 2.50 16.49 -9.78
N THR A 150 2.30 17.74 -10.19
CA THR A 150 3.38 18.72 -10.46
C THR A 150 4.14 19.12 -9.19
N GLU A 151 3.49 19.10 -8.03
CA GLU A 151 4.11 19.36 -6.72
C GLU A 151 4.77 18.10 -6.14
N ALA A 152 4.14 16.93 -6.33
CA ALA A 152 4.64 15.67 -5.80
C ALA A 152 5.88 15.14 -6.54
N LEU A 153 5.94 15.30 -7.87
CA LEU A 153 7.02 14.71 -8.67
C LEU A 153 8.42 15.21 -8.30
N PRO A 154 8.66 16.53 -8.07
CA PRO A 154 9.96 17.02 -7.60
C PRO A 154 10.41 16.38 -6.28
N ALA A 155 9.50 16.21 -5.31
CA ALA A 155 9.82 15.55 -4.04
C ALA A 155 10.17 14.07 -4.25
N LEU A 156 9.41 13.37 -5.09
CA LEU A 156 9.66 11.96 -5.44
C LEU A 156 10.98 11.77 -6.20
N ARG A 157 11.40 12.72 -7.03
CA ARG A 157 12.71 12.73 -7.71
C ARG A 157 13.88 12.80 -6.73
N GLY A 158 13.67 13.38 -5.54
CA GLY A 158 14.69 13.44 -4.49
C GLY A 158 15.02 12.08 -3.86
N ILE A 159 14.15 11.08 -4.04
CA ILE A 159 14.34 9.73 -3.48
C ILE A 159 15.20 8.91 -4.43
N GLN A 160 16.40 8.57 -3.97
CA GLN A 160 17.40 7.91 -4.82
C GLN A 160 16.91 6.53 -5.28
N GLY A 161 16.92 6.33 -6.60
CA GLY A 161 16.52 5.07 -7.23
C GLY A 161 15.01 4.84 -7.31
N LEU A 162 14.14 5.76 -6.83
CA LEU A 162 12.69 5.55 -6.87
C LEU A 162 12.12 5.55 -8.29
N LEU A 163 12.38 6.61 -9.07
CA LEU A 163 11.85 6.72 -10.43
C LEU A 163 12.46 5.69 -11.39
N ASP A 164 13.69 5.23 -11.15
CA ASP A 164 14.30 4.17 -11.96
C ASP A 164 13.53 2.84 -11.85
N LYS A 165 12.75 2.66 -10.78
CA LYS A 165 11.97 1.45 -10.52
C LYS A 165 10.57 1.51 -11.10
N THR A 166 10.06 2.67 -11.53
CA THR A 166 8.72 2.78 -12.14
C THR A 166 8.63 2.04 -13.47
N VAL A 167 9.76 1.82 -14.15
CA VAL A 167 9.79 1.03 -15.40
C VAL A 167 9.30 -0.40 -15.22
N LYS A 168 9.38 -0.95 -14.00
CA LYS A 168 8.85 -2.30 -13.67
C LYS A 168 7.34 -2.39 -13.80
N VAL A 169 6.64 -1.27 -13.65
CA VAL A 169 5.18 -1.16 -13.87
C VAL A 169 4.85 -0.54 -15.23
N GLY A 170 5.82 -0.44 -16.13
CA GLY A 170 5.63 0.06 -17.49
C GLY A 170 5.64 1.59 -17.61
N ILE A 171 6.08 2.33 -16.59
CA ILE A 171 6.12 3.79 -16.59
C ILE A 171 7.58 4.28 -16.61
N GLY A 172 7.94 5.01 -17.67
CA GLY A 172 9.26 5.59 -17.88
C GLY A 172 9.29 7.13 -17.75
N PRO A 173 10.47 7.75 -17.97
CA PRO A 173 10.67 9.19 -17.78
C PRO A 173 9.95 10.07 -18.81
N LYS A 174 9.49 9.48 -19.92
CA LYS A 174 8.76 10.16 -21.00
C LYS A 174 7.25 10.13 -20.82
N ASP A 175 6.74 9.34 -19.88
CA ASP A 175 5.32 9.28 -19.57
C ASP A 175 4.87 10.54 -18.82
N THR A 176 3.57 10.73 -18.71
CA THR A 176 2.99 11.91 -18.05
C THR A 176 3.41 12.02 -16.58
N ILE A 177 3.44 13.25 -16.06
CA ILE A 177 3.81 13.53 -14.67
C ILE A 177 2.89 12.76 -13.71
N GLU A 178 1.60 12.74 -14.01
CA GLU A 178 0.56 12.05 -13.25
C GLU A 178 0.79 10.53 -13.19
N SER A 179 1.25 9.94 -14.31
CA SER A 179 1.62 8.51 -14.38
C SER A 179 2.88 8.20 -13.57
N GLN A 180 3.91 9.04 -13.66
CA GLN A 180 5.15 8.89 -12.88
C GLN A 180 4.87 8.97 -11.37
N VAL A 181 4.05 9.93 -10.93
CA VAL A 181 3.66 10.08 -9.53
C VAL A 181 2.86 8.87 -9.04
N SER A 182 1.87 8.42 -9.81
CA SER A 182 1.08 7.24 -9.44
C SER A 182 1.95 5.99 -9.28
N ALA A 183 2.91 5.77 -10.19
CA ALA A 183 3.81 4.62 -10.14
C ALA A 183 4.78 4.70 -8.95
N ALA A 184 5.35 5.87 -8.69
CA ALA A 184 6.23 6.09 -7.55
C ALA A 184 5.49 5.89 -6.21
N GLU A 185 4.25 6.38 -6.11
CA GLU A 185 3.41 6.18 -4.93
C GLU A 185 3.07 4.70 -4.70
N PHE A 186 2.79 3.94 -5.77
CA PHE A 186 2.58 2.50 -5.67
C PHE A 186 3.81 1.77 -5.12
N ILE A 187 5.02 2.18 -5.49
CA ILE A 187 6.26 1.61 -4.96
C ILE A 187 6.39 1.88 -3.46
N LEU A 188 6.15 3.12 -3.03
CA LEU A 188 6.24 3.50 -1.62
C LEU A 188 5.19 2.79 -0.76
N GLU A 189 3.93 2.75 -1.22
CA GLU A 189 2.85 2.01 -0.54
C GLU A 189 3.14 0.51 -0.49
N GLY A 190 3.77 -0.06 -1.52
CA GLY A 190 4.25 -1.44 -1.51
C GLY A 190 5.32 -1.68 -0.43
N LEU A 191 6.36 -0.85 -0.38
CA LEU A 191 7.40 -0.93 0.66
C LEU A 191 6.79 -0.80 2.06
N HIS A 192 5.83 0.10 2.24
CA HIS A 192 5.09 0.26 3.48
C HIS A 192 4.27 -0.98 3.84
N ALA A 193 3.58 -1.58 2.86
CA ALA A 193 2.82 -2.81 3.07
C ALA A 193 3.70 -4.00 3.50
N HIS A 194 4.97 -4.03 3.05
CA HIS A 194 5.99 -4.97 3.51
C HIS A 194 6.73 -4.53 4.79
N LYS A 195 6.29 -3.45 5.45
CA LYS A 195 6.90 -2.88 6.67
C LYS A 195 8.38 -2.51 6.51
N ARG A 196 8.82 -2.21 5.29
CA ARG A 196 10.20 -1.77 5.00
C ARG A 196 10.37 -0.28 5.22
N ILE A 197 9.29 0.49 5.11
CA ILE A 197 9.22 1.92 5.43
C ILE A 197 7.97 2.22 6.28
N GLY A 198 8.01 3.32 7.01
CA GLY A 198 6.88 3.83 7.80
C GLY A 198 5.93 4.66 6.94
N ARG A 199 4.66 4.70 7.35
CA ARG A 199 3.67 5.66 6.86
C ARG A 199 2.67 5.96 7.98
N ASN A 200 2.41 7.24 8.25
CA ASN A 200 1.36 7.64 9.17
C ASN A 200 0.01 7.86 8.44
N GLU A 201 -1.03 8.20 9.20
CA GLU A 201 -2.36 8.46 8.65
C GLU A 201 -2.37 9.67 7.70
N GLU A 202 -1.56 10.69 7.97
CA GLU A 202 -1.40 11.91 7.17
C GLU A 202 -0.57 11.72 5.89
N ARG A 203 -0.28 10.47 5.51
CA ARG A 203 0.49 10.09 4.30
C ARG A 203 1.93 10.64 4.30
N LEU A 204 2.51 10.79 5.48
CA LEU A 204 3.94 11.00 5.65
C LEU A 204 4.66 9.65 5.65
N PHE A 205 5.54 9.45 4.67
CA PHE A 205 6.43 8.29 4.60
C PHE A 205 7.75 8.59 5.29
N THR A 206 8.18 7.65 6.13
CA THR A 206 9.37 7.77 6.99
C THR A 206 10.14 6.45 7.04
N ALA A 207 11.24 6.39 7.80
CA ALA A 207 11.92 5.14 8.10
C ALA A 207 10.97 4.09 8.71
N GLY A 208 11.19 2.82 8.39
CA GLY A 208 10.44 1.72 8.99
C GLY A 208 10.74 1.60 10.49
N GLU A 209 9.79 1.03 11.24
CA GLU A 209 10.06 0.62 12.61
C GLU A 209 11.18 -0.44 12.60
N LYS A 210 12.34 -0.11 13.15
CA LYS A 210 13.43 -1.07 13.31
C LYS A 210 12.90 -2.21 14.17
N GLN A 211 12.85 -3.43 13.63
CA GLN A 211 12.65 -4.61 14.47
C GLN A 211 13.70 -4.57 15.58
N PRO A 212 13.32 -4.70 16.86
CA PRO A 212 14.30 -4.77 17.92
C PRO A 212 15.25 -5.91 17.58
N LYS A 213 16.54 -5.61 17.42
CA LYS A 213 17.55 -6.65 17.22
C LYS A 213 17.38 -7.63 18.37
N HIS A 214 17.18 -8.91 18.07
CA HIS A 214 17.22 -9.95 19.08
C HIS A 214 18.62 -9.87 19.68
N VAL A 215 18.72 -9.30 20.88
CA VAL A 215 19.98 -9.29 21.63
C VAL A 215 20.17 -10.74 22.04
N GLU A 216 21.06 -11.46 21.34
CA GLU A 216 21.56 -12.74 21.84
C GLU A 216 22.10 -12.45 23.23
N LYS A 217 21.42 -12.98 24.26
CA LYS A 217 21.95 -12.90 25.62
C LYS A 217 23.34 -13.52 25.59
N PRO A 218 24.38 -12.86 26.13
CA PRO A 218 25.67 -13.48 26.32
C PRO A 218 25.45 -14.78 27.09
N TYR A 219 26.02 -15.87 26.60
CA TYR A 219 25.99 -17.16 27.27
C TYR A 219 26.65 -16.99 28.65
N GLU A 220 25.86 -16.79 29.70
CA GLU A 220 26.34 -16.90 31.06
C GLU A 220 26.78 -18.34 31.24
N ARG A 221 28.11 -18.56 31.37
CA ARG A 221 28.61 -19.86 31.80
C ARG A 221 28.03 -20.13 33.18
N GLU A 222 27.12 -21.10 33.29
CA GLU A 222 26.76 -21.66 34.58
C GLU A 222 28.04 -22.23 35.21
N ASP A 223 28.57 -21.51 36.20
CA ASP A 223 29.60 -22.05 37.09
C ASP A 223 29.00 -23.27 37.78
N THR A 224 29.47 -24.44 37.36
CA THR A 224 29.00 -25.73 37.88
C THR A 224 29.39 -25.80 39.35
N PRO A 225 28.45 -26.04 40.29
CA PRO A 225 28.81 -26.05 41.70
C PRO A 225 29.77 -27.20 42.01
N TYR A 226 30.93 -26.85 42.55
CA TYR A 226 31.96 -27.79 42.98
C TYR A 226 31.39 -28.79 44.00
N ARG A 227 31.32 -30.07 43.61
CA ARG A 227 30.89 -31.17 44.50
C ARG A 227 32.10 -31.64 45.34
N PRO A 228 32.09 -31.49 46.67
CA PRO A 228 33.18 -32.02 47.49
C PRO A 228 33.15 -33.55 47.50
N ARG A 229 34.31 -34.17 47.24
CA ARG A 229 34.52 -35.63 47.30
C ARG A 229 34.33 -36.14 48.73
N ARG A 230 33.49 -37.16 48.92
CA ARG A 230 33.35 -37.87 50.20
C ARG A 230 34.62 -38.71 50.47
N PRO A 231 35.12 -38.77 51.73
CA PRO A 231 36.20 -39.68 52.09
C PRO A 231 35.66 -41.12 52.17
N PHE A 232 36.47 -42.05 51.68
CA PHE A 232 36.21 -43.50 51.75
C PHE A 232 36.48 -44.00 53.17
N ASN A 233 35.53 -44.78 53.71
CA ASN A 233 35.75 -45.83 54.71
C ASN A 233 34.96 -47.06 54.27
#